data_AF-A0A8J3GED2-F1
#
_entry.id   AF-A0A8J3GED2-F1
#
_cell.length_a   1.000
_cell.length_b   1.000
_cell.length_c   1.000
_cell.angle_alpha   90.00
_cell.angle_beta   90.00
_cell.angle_gamma   90.00
#
_symmetry.space_group_name_H-M   'P 1'
#
loop_
_entity.id
_entity.type
_entity.pdbx_description
1 polymer ?
#
loop_
_entity_poly.entity_id
_entity_poly.type
_entity_poly.pdbx_seq_one_letter_code
_entity_poly.pdbx_strand_id
1 'polypeptide(L)'
;MPKKTYRRLRKADCNIIYRMRKVGNSQREIAYVLGCAQSTVSKELRRNRGLTAYRPKQAQQKSDYRQWRKRSREPVFVGELETSVR
;
A
#
# COMPACT_ATOMS: atom_id res chain seq x y z
N MET A 1 13.77 -18.33 -0.64
CA MET A 1 13.21 -16.97 -0.44
C MET A 1 11.77 -17.09 0.05
N PRO A 2 11.32 -16.28 1.01
CA PRO A 2 9.93 -16.35 1.51
C PRO A 2 8.92 -16.23 0.35
N LYS A 3 7.85 -17.03 0.40
CA LYS A 3 6.80 -17.08 -0.63
C LYS A 3 6.13 -15.70 -0.74
N LYS A 4 6.23 -15.06 -1.91
CA LYS A 4 5.73 -13.70 -2.14
C LYS A 4 4.21 -13.69 -2.14
N THR A 5 3.59 -13.36 -1.01
CA THR A 5 2.13 -13.17 -0.94
C THR A 5 1.76 -11.74 -1.31
N TYR A 6 0.74 -11.56 -2.15
CA TYR A 6 0.18 -10.25 -2.40
C TYR A 6 -0.54 -9.76 -1.13
N ARG A 7 0.08 -8.80 -0.43
CA ARG A 7 -0.46 -8.18 0.77
C ARG A 7 -0.21 -6.68 0.72
N ARG A 8 -1.15 -5.89 1.26
CA ARG A 8 -0.93 -4.46 1.47
C ARG A 8 0.09 -4.24 2.60
N LEU A 9 1.00 -3.28 2.41
CA LEU A 9 1.89 -2.83 3.47
C LEU A 9 1.08 -2.11 4.55
N ARG A 10 1.34 -2.43 5.81
CA ARG A 10 0.74 -1.78 6.97
C ARG A 10 1.63 -0.65 7.48
N LYS A 11 1.12 0.16 8.40
CA LYS A 11 1.87 1.23 9.07
C LYS A 11 3.21 0.74 9.67
N ALA A 12 3.22 -0.46 10.26
CA ALA A 12 4.43 -1.09 10.79
C ALA A 12 5.47 -1.38 9.69
N ASP A 13 5.02 -1.88 8.54
CA ASP A 13 5.90 -2.15 7.39
C ASP A 13 6.54 -0.84 6.90
N CYS A 14 5.77 0.26 6.82
CA CYS A 14 6.29 1.58 6.46
C CYS A 14 7.36 2.09 7.43
N ASN A 15 7.20 1.82 8.74
CA ASN A 15 8.21 2.16 9.74
C ASN A 15 9.51 1.36 9.54
N ILE A 16 9.40 0.07 9.23
CA ILE A 16 10.55 -0.79 8.93
C ILE A 16 11.29 -0.28 7.69
N ILE A 17 10.57 0.04 6.60
CA ILE A 17 11.15 0.61 5.37
C ILE A 17 11.94 1.88 5.70
N TYR A 18 11.39 2.77 6.53
CA TYR A 18 12.07 4.01 6.92
C TYR A 18 13.36 3.75 7.69
N ARG A 19 13.31 2.91 8.73
CA ARG A 19 14.49 2.60 9.57
C ARG A 19 15.59 1.95 8.74
N MET A 20 15.27 0.94 7.95
CA MET A 20 16.24 0.24 7.12
C MET A 20 16.82 1.14 6.02
N ARG A 21 16.01 2.01 5.41
CA ARG A 21 16.52 3.02 4.46
C ARG A 21 17.46 4.03 5.11
N LYS A 22 17.24 4.37 6.38
CA LYS A 22 18.12 5.28 7.13
C LYS A 22 19.48 4.65 7.43
N VAL A 23 19.53 3.33 7.60
CA VAL A 23 20.75 2.55 7.82
C VAL A 23 21.47 2.20 6.49
N GLY A 24 20.85 2.50 5.34
CA GLY A 24 21.46 2.29 4.01
C GLY A 24 21.11 0.96 3.35
N ASN A 25 20.17 0.19 3.91
CA ASN A 25 19.78 -1.09 3.32
C ASN A 25 19.13 -0.93 1.94
N SER A 26 19.38 -1.92 1.09
CA SER A 26 18.79 -2.05 -0.23
C SER A 26 17.31 -2.43 -0.15
N GLN A 27 16.55 -2.14 -1.22
CA GLN A 27 15.13 -2.52 -1.29
C GLN A 27 14.93 -4.05 -1.25
N ARG A 28 15.95 -4.83 -1.64
CA ARG A 28 15.90 -6.30 -1.63
C ARG A 28 15.99 -6.85 -0.21
N GLU A 29 16.87 -6.30 0.61
CA GLU A 29 16.97 -6.63 2.04
C GLU A 29 15.70 -6.24 2.79
N ILE A 30 15.19 -5.03 2.54
CA ILE A 30 13.93 -4.56 3.12
C ILE A 30 12.79 -5.51 2.76
N ALA A 31 12.72 -5.95 1.49
CA ALA A 31 11.68 -6.87 1.04
C ALA A 31 11.81 -8.26 1.68
N TYR A 32 13.05 -8.74 1.89
CA TYR A 32 13.32 -9.98 2.60
C TYR A 32 12.82 -9.92 4.04
N VAL A 33 13.15 -8.86 4.77
CA VAL A 33 12.69 -8.64 6.16
C VAL A 33 11.16 -8.55 6.24
N LEU A 34 10.52 -7.89 5.26
CA LEU A 34 9.07 -7.75 5.22
C LEU A 34 8.33 -8.97 4.66
N GLY A 35 9.04 -9.99 4.16
CA GLY A 35 8.43 -11.14 3.49
C GLY A 35 7.62 -10.77 2.25
N CYS A 36 8.02 -9.74 1.51
CA CYS A 36 7.32 -9.28 0.31
C CYS A 36 8.23 -9.22 -0.93
N ALA A 37 7.66 -8.86 -2.08
CA ALA A 37 8.45 -8.65 -3.28
C ALA A 37 9.20 -7.31 -3.21
N GLN A 38 10.43 -7.25 -3.76
CA GLN A 38 11.17 -5.98 -3.87
C GLN A 38 10.37 -4.92 -4.65
N SER A 39 9.58 -5.33 -5.65
CA SER A 39 8.70 -4.43 -6.39
C SER A 39 7.61 -3.80 -5.51
N THR A 40 7.21 -4.44 -4.41
CA THR A 40 6.30 -3.87 -3.40
C THR A 40 6.97 -2.70 -2.69
N VAL A 41 8.21 -2.87 -2.23
CA VAL A 41 9.00 -1.80 -1.58
C VAL A 41 9.26 -0.65 -2.55
N SER A 42 9.61 -0.95 -3.80
CA SER A 42 9.80 0.06 -4.85
C SER A 42 8.55 0.90 -5.09
N LYS A 43 7.39 0.23 -5.27
CA LYS A 43 6.10 0.89 -5.48
C LYS A 43 5.68 1.74 -4.29
N GLU A 44 5.94 1.26 -3.07
CA GLU A 44 5.70 2.00 -1.83
C GLU A 44 6.51 3.30 -1.83
N LEU A 45 7.83 3.20 -1.95
CA LEU A 45 8.72 4.36 -1.96
C LEU A 45 8.34 5.38 -3.05
N ARG A 46 7.96 4.89 -4.24
CA ARG A 46 7.54 5.75 -5.35
C ARG A 46 6.22 6.48 -5.07
N ARG A 47 5.20 5.78 -4.58
CA ARG A 47 3.85 6.35 -4.39
C ARG A 47 3.73 7.19 -3.12
N ASN A 48 4.59 6.94 -2.14
CA ASN A 48 4.44 7.45 -0.78
C ASN A 48 5.61 8.32 -0.29
N ARG A 49 6.61 8.61 -1.12
CA ARG A 49 7.62 9.64 -0.77
C ARG A 49 6.99 11.04 -0.69
N GLY A 50 7.46 11.85 0.25
CA GLY A 50 7.24 13.30 0.24
C GLY A 50 8.18 14.01 -0.74
N LEU A 51 8.14 15.35 -0.74
CA LEU A 51 9.01 16.19 -1.57
C LEU A 51 10.49 15.95 -1.26
N THR A 52 10.83 15.87 0.03
CA THR A 52 12.23 15.82 0.48
C THR A 52 12.68 14.41 0.88
N ALA A 53 11.80 13.61 1.50
CA ALA A 53 12.17 12.30 2.03
C ALA A 53 10.98 11.33 2.17
N TYR A 54 11.27 10.06 2.45
CA TYR A 54 10.27 9.08 2.86
C TYR A 54 9.99 9.24 4.37
N ARG A 55 8.75 9.56 4.75
CA ARG A 55 8.30 9.65 6.14
C ARG A 55 7.08 8.72 6.34
N PRO A 56 7.11 7.73 7.25
CA PRO A 56 6.03 6.75 7.41
C PRO A 56 4.65 7.37 7.64
N LYS A 57 4.55 8.46 8.41
CA LYS A 57 3.28 9.17 8.65
C LYS A 57 2.68 9.71 7.35
N GLN A 58 3.48 10.37 6.52
CA GLN A 58 3.04 10.89 5.22
C GLN A 58 2.71 9.76 4.25
N ALA A 59 3.48 8.68 4.28
CA ALA A 59 3.24 7.50 3.47
C ALA A 59 1.88 6.87 3.76
N GLN A 60 1.55 6.70 5.05
CA GLN A 60 0.26 6.19 5.49
C GLN A 60 -0.88 7.12 5.07
N GLN A 61 -0.76 8.43 5.36
CA GLN A 61 -1.77 9.43 4.96
C GLN A 61 -2.05 9.42 3.44
N LYS A 62 -1.00 9.31 2.61
CA LYS A 62 -1.15 9.19 1.16
C LYS A 62 -1.84 7.89 0.75
N SER A 63 -1.55 6.79 1.44
CA SER A 63 -2.21 5.50 1.21
C SER A 63 -3.70 5.58 1.55
N ASP A 64 -4.03 6.14 2.71
CA ASP A 64 -5.39 6.28 3.20
C ASP A 64 -6.20 7.21 2.30
N TYR A 65 -5.62 8.35 1.89
CA TYR A 65 -6.23 9.27 0.94
C TYR A 65 -6.56 8.62 -0.41
N ARG A 66 -5.66 7.79 -0.95
CA ARG A 66 -5.94 7.05 -2.19
C ARG A 66 -7.02 6.01 -2.02
N GLN A 67 -7.09 5.36 -0.85
CA GLN A 67 -8.15 4.42 -0.55
C GLN A 67 -9.50 5.14 -0.45
N TRP A 68 -9.55 6.28 0.24
CA TRP A 68 -10.75 7.11 0.35
C TRP A 68 -11.22 7.65 -1.01
N ARG A 69 -10.30 8.08 -1.88
CA ARG A 69 -10.63 8.55 -3.23
C ARG A 69 -11.03 7.46 -4.22
N LYS A 70 -10.86 6.19 -3.88
CA LYS A 70 -11.20 5.09 -4.77
C LYS A 70 -12.72 5.07 -4.92
N ARG A 71 -13.23 5.41 -6.10
CA ARG A 71 -14.66 5.26 -6.40
C ARG A 71 -15.07 3.81 -6.16
N SER A 72 -16.10 3.62 -5.35
CA SER A 72 -16.82 2.34 -5.29
C SER A 72 -17.42 2.10 -6.67
N ARG A 73 -17.33 0.86 -7.17
CA ARG A 73 -18.10 0.51 -8.37
C ARG A 73 -19.57 0.57 -7.99
N GLU A 74 -20.40 1.08 -8.88
CA GLU A 74 -21.85 0.97 -8.68
C GLU A 74 -22.24 -0.50 -8.65
N PRO A 75 -23.10 -0.92 -7.71
CA PRO A 75 -23.55 -2.29 -7.65
C PRO A 75 -24.41 -2.58 -8.88
N VAL A 76 -24.03 -3.61 -9.64
CA VAL A 76 -24.69 -3.97 -10.92
C VAL A 76 -26.13 -4.48 -10.71
N PHE A 77 -26.46 -4.95 -9.51
CA PHE A 77 -27.73 -5.63 -9.19
C PHE A 77 -28.85 -4.73 -8.65
N VAL A 78 -28.66 -3.41 -8.51
CA VAL A 78 -29.69 -2.52 -7.91
C VAL A 78 -30.93 -2.38 -8.80
N GLY A 79 -30.78 -2.45 -10.13
CA GLY A 79 -31.90 -2.23 -11.06
C GLY A 79 -32.92 -3.38 -11.15
N GLU A 80 -32.53 -4.61 -10.84
CA GLU A 80 -33.38 -5.79 -11.05
C GLU A 80 -34.34 -6.03 -9.87
N LEU A 81 -33.94 -5.68 -8.64
CA LEU A 81 -34.76 -5.82 -7.43
C LEU A 81 -35.87 -4.76 -7.31
N GLU A 82 -35.71 -3.56 -7.87
CA GLU A 82 -36.71 -2.48 -7.79
C GLU A 82 -37.96 -2.77 -8.65
N THR A 83 -37.84 -3.64 -9.65
CA THR A 83 -38.91 -3.91 -10.62
C THR A 83 -39.89 -5.00 -10.14
N SER A 84 -39.51 -5.79 -9.13
CA SER A 84 -40.33 -6.91 -8.62
C SER A 84 -41.12 -6.61 -7.34
N VAL A 85 -41.03 -5.38 -6.80
CA VAL A 85 -41.74 -4.93 -5.57
C VAL A 85 -42.86 -3.93 -5.91
N ARG A 86 -43.32 -3.87 -7.17
CA ARG A 86 -44.47 -3.06 -7.59
C ARG A 86 -45.73 -3.91 -7.79
#